data_AF-A0A075N0T3-F1
#
_entry.id   AF-A0A075N0T3-F1
#
_cell.length_a   1.000
_cell.length_b   1.000
_cell.length_c   1.000
_cell.angle_alpha   90.00
_cell.angle_beta   90.00
_cell.angle_gamma   90.00
#
_symmetry.space_group_name_H-M   'P 1'
#
loop_
_entity.id
_entity.type
_entity.pdbx_description
1 polymer ?
#
loop_
_entity_poly.entity_id
_entity_poly.type
_entity_poly.pdbx_seq_one_letter_code
_entity_poly.pdbx_strand_id
1 'polypeptide(L)'
;MRVRCCRVAGADSFAVERGKGEKAVAWMNEYAKKNNIKFEAKLKEGHTMSTVKFGGFEFISWKGEWPAARNIIKRASGKLGVKTLESGYHEKKDLLASMFGSSSEFAKVYSNGNLVGQLEMSLKGGKWVVKNEVFS
;
A
#
# COMPACT_ATOMS: atom_id res chain seq x y z
N MET A 1 -28.70 3.21 -5.28
CA MET A 1 -27.72 3.80 -4.34
C MET A 1 -26.32 3.32 -4.74
N ARG A 2 -25.58 4.08 -5.56
CA ARG A 2 -24.21 3.72 -5.98
C ARG A 2 -23.24 4.63 -5.25
N VAL A 3 -22.65 4.14 -4.16
CA VAL A 3 -21.52 4.81 -3.51
C VAL A 3 -20.32 4.67 -4.45
N ARG A 4 -20.17 5.63 -5.38
CA ARG A 4 -18.92 5.89 -6.09
C ARG A 4 -17.96 6.55 -5.10
N CYS A 5 -17.39 5.77 -4.19
CA CYS A 5 -16.29 6.22 -3.35
C CYS A 5 -15.04 5.40 -3.69
N CYS A 6 -14.39 5.77 -4.80
CA CYS A 6 -13.03 5.36 -5.15
C CYS A 6 -12.60 6.23 -6.34
N ARG A 7 -12.29 7.51 -6.09
CA ARG A 7 -11.70 8.36 -7.14
C ARG A 7 -10.24 8.75 -6.87
N VAL A 8 -9.64 8.35 -5.76
CA VAL A 8 -8.20 8.59 -5.51
C VAL A 8 -7.46 7.39 -4.88
N ALA A 9 -8.16 6.37 -4.38
CA ALA A 9 -7.55 5.19 -3.73
C ALA A 9 -7.09 4.07 -4.70
N GLY A 10 -6.78 4.41 -5.96
CA GLY A 10 -6.72 3.42 -7.05
C GLY A 10 -5.34 2.89 -7.43
N ALA A 11 -4.27 3.68 -7.31
CA ALA A 11 -2.98 3.35 -7.93
C ALA A 11 -1.74 3.52 -7.05
N ASP A 12 -1.86 4.20 -5.90
CA ASP A 12 -0.75 4.43 -4.96
C ASP A 12 -1.05 3.86 -3.57
N SER A 13 -2.04 2.98 -3.48
CA SER A 13 -2.52 2.42 -2.21
C SER A 13 -1.63 1.30 -1.67
N PHE A 14 -0.69 0.83 -2.49
CA PHE A 14 0.22 -0.24 -2.12
C PHE A 14 1.65 0.08 -2.53
N ALA A 15 2.59 -0.33 -1.69
CA ALA A 15 4.00 -0.27 -2.01
C ALA A 15 4.70 -1.54 -1.52
N VAL A 16 5.85 -1.83 -2.14
CA VAL A 16 6.66 -3.03 -1.89
C VAL A 16 8.09 -2.60 -1.56
N GLU A 17 8.81 -3.40 -0.79
CA GLU A 17 10.19 -3.13 -0.40
C GLU A 17 11.08 -2.83 -1.61
N ARG A 18 11.82 -1.72 -1.53
CA ARG A 18 12.67 -1.22 -2.61
C ARG A 18 13.73 -2.26 -2.99
N GLY A 19 13.89 -2.50 -4.30
CA GLY A 19 14.84 -3.47 -4.84
C GLY A 19 14.31 -4.91 -4.91
N LYS A 20 13.12 -5.18 -4.34
CA LYS A 20 12.40 -6.45 -4.50
C LYS A 20 11.07 -6.27 -5.25
N GLY A 21 10.79 -5.06 -5.75
CA GLY A 21 9.52 -4.72 -6.36
C GLY A 21 9.19 -5.56 -7.59
N GLU A 22 10.16 -5.80 -8.47
CA GLU A 22 9.94 -6.56 -9.71
C GLU A 22 9.55 -8.00 -9.39
N LYS A 23 10.29 -8.63 -8.47
CA LYS A 23 10.04 -9.99 -8.00
C LYS A 23 8.68 -10.09 -7.32
N ALA A 24 8.31 -9.10 -6.51
CA ALA A 24 7.00 -9.04 -5.86
C ALA A 24 5.87 -8.94 -6.89
N VAL A 25 5.97 -8.01 -7.83
CA VAL A 25 4.95 -7.81 -8.89
C VAL A 25 4.80 -9.03 -9.77
N ALA A 26 5.90 -9.64 -10.20
CA ALA A 26 5.89 -10.87 -10.99
C ALA A 26 5.14 -11.99 -10.25
N TRP A 27 5.49 -12.23 -8.99
CA TRP A 27 4.84 -13.24 -8.16
C TRP A 27 3.33 -12.95 -7.95
N MET A 28 2.96 -11.69 -7.68
CA MET A 28 1.56 -11.30 -7.47
C MET A 28 0.72 -11.57 -8.73
N ASN A 29 1.25 -11.23 -9.91
CA ASN A 29 0.58 -11.47 -11.19
C ASN A 29 0.49 -12.97 -11.53
N GLU A 30 1.56 -13.72 -11.27
CA GLU A 30 1.57 -15.18 -11.48
C GLU A 30 0.56 -15.88 -10.56
N TYR A 31 0.53 -15.50 -9.28
CA TYR A 31 -0.45 -15.99 -8.33
C TYR A 31 -1.88 -15.66 -8.77
N ALA A 32 -2.13 -14.43 -9.23
CA ALA A 32 -3.45 -14.03 -9.72
C ALA A 32 -3.89 -14.88 -10.93
N LYS A 33 -3.00 -15.06 -11.91
CA LYS A 33 -3.26 -15.91 -13.09
C LYS A 33 -3.55 -17.35 -12.69
N LYS A 34 -2.73 -17.94 -11.81
CA LYS A 34 -2.88 -19.32 -11.34
C LYS A 34 -4.20 -19.59 -10.62
N ASN A 35 -4.72 -18.58 -9.92
CA ASN A 35 -5.96 -18.69 -9.14
C ASN A 35 -7.18 -18.06 -9.84
N ASN A 36 -7.05 -17.67 -11.13
CA ASN A 36 -8.09 -17.00 -11.90
C ASN A 36 -8.66 -15.75 -11.22
N ILE A 37 -7.81 -15.00 -10.51
CA ILE A 37 -8.18 -13.77 -9.81
C ILE A 37 -7.97 -12.59 -10.77
N LYS A 38 -8.96 -11.70 -10.86
CA LYS A 38 -8.85 -10.43 -11.60
C LYS A 38 -7.94 -9.47 -10.82
N PHE A 39 -6.64 -9.62 -11.00
CA PHE A 39 -5.61 -8.77 -10.41
C PHE A 39 -4.43 -8.64 -11.37
N GLU A 40 -3.99 -7.40 -11.59
CA GLU A 40 -2.77 -7.06 -12.32
C GLU A 40 -2.04 -5.95 -11.56
N ALA A 41 -0.74 -6.13 -11.31
CA ALA A 41 0.13 -5.15 -10.69
C ALA A 41 1.31 -4.80 -11.62
N LYS A 42 1.80 -3.57 -11.49
CA LYS A 42 3.00 -3.04 -12.17
C LYS A 42 3.73 -2.13 -11.20
N LEU A 43 5.05 -2.11 -11.26
CA LEU A 43 5.81 -1.09 -10.52
C LEU A 43 5.51 0.29 -11.10
N LYS A 44 5.36 1.27 -10.21
CA LYS A 44 5.20 2.66 -10.59
C LYS A 44 6.56 3.34 -10.52
N GLU A 45 7.20 3.48 -11.67
CA GLU A 45 8.53 4.08 -11.76
C GLU A 45 8.52 5.53 -11.23
N GLY A 46 9.60 5.90 -10.55
CA GLY A 46 9.79 7.22 -9.94
C GLY A 46 8.95 7.49 -8.68
N HIS A 47 8.05 6.58 -8.29
CA HIS A 47 7.24 6.71 -7.08
C HIS A 47 7.83 5.81 -5.99
N THR A 48 8.74 6.40 -5.21
CA THR A 48 9.39 5.72 -4.09
C THR A 48 9.17 6.51 -2.81
N MET A 49 9.04 5.81 -1.70
CA MET A 49 9.02 6.38 -0.37
C MET A 49 10.18 5.81 0.45
N SER A 50 10.80 6.64 1.27
CA SER A 50 11.78 6.18 2.24
C SER A 50 11.23 6.45 3.64
N THR A 51 11.28 5.43 4.48
CA THR A 51 10.94 5.52 5.91
C THR A 51 12.23 5.45 6.71
N VAL A 52 12.23 6.00 7.93
CA VAL A 52 13.42 5.99 8.78
C VAL A 52 13.64 4.60 9.37
N LYS A 53 12.57 3.91 9.80
CA LYS A 53 12.67 2.63 10.52
C LYS A 53 12.36 1.40 9.69
N PHE A 54 11.56 1.52 8.62
CA PHE A 54 11.09 0.36 7.84
C PHE A 54 11.81 0.16 6.51
N GLY A 55 12.66 1.12 6.10
CA GLY A 55 13.41 1.10 4.85
C GLY A 55 12.70 1.81 3.69
N GLY A 56 13.14 1.50 2.47
CA GLY A 56 12.59 2.06 1.23
C GLY A 56 11.44 1.23 0.68
N PHE A 57 10.48 1.90 0.05
CA PHE A 57 9.33 1.31 -0.62
C PHE A 57 9.16 1.88 -2.02
N GLU A 58 8.71 1.05 -2.94
CA GLU A 58 8.37 1.37 -4.32
C GLU A 58 6.86 1.16 -4.50
N PHE A 59 6.16 2.19 -4.96
CA PHE A 59 4.71 2.09 -5.16
C PHE A 59 4.40 1.18 -6.34
N ILE A 60 3.27 0.47 -6.24
CA ILE A 60 2.75 -0.37 -7.32
C ILE A 60 1.42 0.19 -7.81
N SER A 61 1.30 0.32 -9.13
CA SER A 61 0.01 0.49 -9.77
C SER A 61 -0.65 -0.88 -9.90
N TRP A 62 -1.91 -1.00 -9.51
CA TRP A 62 -2.62 -2.27 -9.55
C TRP A 62 -4.05 -2.06 -10.04
N LYS A 63 -4.65 -3.12 -10.57
CA LYS A 63 -6.04 -3.17 -11.03
C LYS A 63 -6.67 -4.47 -10.57
N GLY A 64 -7.87 -4.40 -10.02
CA GLY A 64 -8.61 -5.57 -9.56
C GLY A 64 -9.60 -5.23 -8.47
N GLU A 65 -10.05 -6.25 -7.75
CA GLU A 65 -10.91 -6.08 -6.59
C GLU A 65 -10.10 -5.83 -5.32
N TRP A 66 -10.53 -4.86 -4.51
CA TRP A 66 -9.81 -4.46 -3.29
C TRP A 66 -9.55 -5.60 -2.30
N PRO A 67 -10.54 -6.47 -1.98
CA PRO A 67 -10.32 -7.62 -1.09
C PRO A 67 -9.27 -8.60 -1.65
N ALA A 68 -9.28 -8.81 -2.98
CA ALA A 68 -8.35 -9.71 -3.64
C ALA A 68 -6.93 -9.15 -3.63
N ALA A 69 -6.76 -7.87 -3.97
CA ALA A 69 -5.48 -7.17 -3.95
C ALA A 69 -4.82 -7.23 -2.57
N ARG A 70 -5.60 -6.91 -1.52
CA ARG A 70 -5.13 -6.96 -0.14
C ARG A 70 -4.65 -8.35 0.27
N ASN A 71 -5.38 -9.39 -0.11
CA ASN A 71 -4.99 -10.77 0.19
C ASN A 71 -3.71 -11.17 -0.56
N ILE A 72 -3.61 -10.82 -1.83
CA ILE A 72 -2.43 -11.10 -2.66
C ILE A 72 -1.17 -10.44 -2.09
N ILE A 73 -1.25 -9.17 -1.70
CA ILE A 73 -0.11 -8.41 -1.20
C ILE A 73 0.40 -8.95 0.15
N LYS A 74 -0.53 -9.27 1.06
CA LYS A 74 -0.16 -9.93 2.33
C LYS A 74 0.51 -11.28 2.10
N ARG A 75 0.00 -12.07 1.15
CA ARG A 75 0.61 -13.35 0.77
C ARG A 75 1.98 -13.16 0.12
N ALA A 76 2.15 -12.14 -0.71
CA ALA A 76 3.43 -11.81 -1.33
C ALA A 76 4.49 -11.49 -0.26
N SER A 77 4.12 -10.70 0.75
CA SER A 77 4.97 -10.42 1.91
C SER A 77 5.43 -11.71 2.61
N GLY A 78 4.50 -12.62 2.91
CA GLY A 78 4.81 -13.90 3.57
C GLY A 78 5.62 -14.86 2.72
N LYS A 79 5.36 -14.95 1.41
CA LYS A 79 6.01 -15.91 0.51
C LYS A 79 7.39 -15.48 0.05
N LEU A 80 7.59 -14.18 -0.14
CA LEU A 80 8.86 -13.65 -0.64
C LEU A 80 9.74 -13.08 0.47
N GLY A 81 9.23 -12.99 1.70
CA GLY A 81 9.94 -12.34 2.81
C GLY A 81 10.18 -10.86 2.54
N VAL A 82 9.22 -10.20 1.88
CA VAL A 82 9.30 -8.78 1.52
C VAL A 82 8.42 -7.94 2.41
N LYS A 83 8.83 -6.69 2.64
CA LYS A 83 7.96 -5.71 3.30
C LYS A 83 6.96 -5.15 2.29
N THR A 84 5.70 -5.08 2.68
CA THR A 84 4.63 -4.49 1.85
C THR A 84 3.88 -3.46 2.67
N LEU A 85 3.47 -2.40 2.01
CA LEU A 85 2.77 -1.28 2.62
C LEU A 85 1.38 -1.16 1.99
N GLU A 86 0.37 -0.96 2.83
CA GLU A 86 -1.02 -0.73 2.44
C GLU A 86 -1.46 0.64 2.99
N SER A 87 -1.66 1.62 2.12
CA SER A 87 -2.26 2.93 2.42
C SER A 87 -3.75 2.97 2.04
N GLY A 88 -4.47 3.99 2.49
CA GLY A 88 -5.93 4.11 2.29
C GLY A 88 -6.76 3.57 3.46
N TYR A 89 -6.17 3.43 4.65
CA TYR A 89 -6.93 3.18 5.87
C TYR A 89 -7.34 4.50 6.50
N HIS A 90 -8.56 4.97 6.21
CA HIS A 90 -9.19 6.03 6.99
C HIS A 90 -9.74 5.40 8.27
N GLU A 91 -9.10 5.64 9.41
CA GLU A 91 -9.76 5.37 10.68
C GLU A 91 -11.06 6.18 10.76
N LYS A 92 -12.13 5.64 11.35
CA LYS A 92 -13.41 6.36 11.49
C LYS A 92 -13.26 7.74 12.18
N LYS A 93 -12.19 7.94 12.96
CA LYS A 93 -11.83 9.23 13.58
C LYS A 93 -11.31 10.26 12.57
N ASP A 94 -10.73 9.80 11.47
CA ASP A 94 -10.08 10.61 10.44
C ASP A 94 -11.08 11.22 9.44
N LEU A 95 -12.34 10.74 9.43
CA LEU A 95 -13.42 11.39 8.68
C LEU A 95 -13.65 12.82 9.20
N LEU A 96 -13.56 13.03 10.51
CA LEU A 96 -13.63 14.36 11.12
C LEU A 96 -12.39 15.19 10.75
N ALA A 97 -11.18 14.64 10.83
CA ALA A 97 -9.94 15.34 10.48
C ALA A 97 -9.89 15.74 8.98
N SER A 98 -10.42 14.90 8.10
CA SER A 98 -10.56 15.21 6.66
C SER A 98 -11.54 16.36 6.37
N MET A 99 -12.53 16.60 7.25
CA MET A 99 -13.40 17.78 7.18
C MET A 99 -12.71 19.07 7.67
N PHE A 100 -11.65 18.96 8.48
CA PHE A 100 -10.85 20.08 9.01
C PHE A 100 -9.56 20.36 8.21
N GLY A 101 -9.38 19.73 7.04
CA GLY A 101 -8.29 20.08 6.11
C GLY A 101 -6.92 19.47 6.41
N SER A 102 -6.81 18.52 7.35
CA SER A 102 -5.57 17.74 7.53
C SER A 102 -5.61 16.49 6.67
N SER A 103 -4.82 16.47 5.59
CA SER A 103 -4.61 15.32 4.69
C SER A 103 -3.61 14.30 5.24
N SER A 104 -3.77 13.90 6.50
CA SER A 104 -3.03 12.77 7.07
C SER A 104 -3.59 11.47 6.49
N GLU A 105 -2.72 10.57 6.03
CA GLU A 105 -3.10 9.22 5.61
C GLU A 105 -2.33 8.19 6.44
N PHE A 106 -3.02 7.14 6.86
CA PHE A 106 -2.39 6.03 7.58
C PHE A 106 -2.10 4.88 6.64
N ALA A 107 -0.90 4.32 6.77
CA ALA A 107 -0.47 3.13 6.07
C ALA A 107 -0.03 2.04 7.03
N LYS A 108 -0.27 0.78 6.67
CA LYS A 108 0.12 -0.40 7.43
C LYS A 108 1.28 -1.09 6.76
N VAL A 109 2.32 -1.40 7.54
CA VAL A 109 3.50 -2.12 7.06
C VAL A 109 3.40 -3.57 7.49
N TYR A 110 3.43 -4.46 6.51
CA TYR A 110 3.46 -5.89 6.68
C TYR A 110 4.85 -6.43 6.35
N SER A 111 5.31 -7.41 7.13
CA SER A 111 6.54 -8.17 6.88
C SER A 111 6.26 -9.63 7.19
N ASN A 112 6.71 -10.55 6.33
CA ASN A 112 6.44 -11.98 6.45
C ASN A 112 4.93 -12.29 6.65
N GLY A 113 4.05 -11.46 6.08
CA GLY A 113 2.59 -11.61 6.22
C GLY A 113 2.00 -11.09 7.54
N ASN A 114 2.84 -10.68 8.51
CA ASN A 114 2.41 -10.10 9.78
C ASN A 114 2.45 -8.58 9.74
N LEU A 115 1.56 -7.92 10.49
CA LEU A 115 1.63 -6.47 10.67
C LEU A 115 2.81 -6.14 11.59
N VAL A 116 3.72 -5.29 11.12
CA VAL A 116 4.94 -4.89 11.88
C VAL A 116 4.86 -3.44 12.34
N GLY A 117 4.05 -2.63 11.68
CA GLY A 117 3.88 -1.24 12.09
C GLY A 117 2.86 -0.48 11.28
N GLN A 118 2.67 0.76 11.68
CA GLN A 118 1.80 1.73 11.05
C GLN A 118 2.59 3.02 10.80
N LEU A 119 2.31 3.66 9.68
CA LEU A 119 2.92 4.91 9.25
C LEU A 119 1.83 5.96 9.15
N GLU A 120 2.08 7.13 9.70
CA GLU A 120 1.30 8.32 9.41
C GLU A 120 2.04 9.10 8.33
N MET A 121 1.39 9.26 7.19
CA MET A 121 1.89 10.00 6.04
C MET A 121 1.09 11.29 5.89
N SER A 122 1.72 12.29 5.29
CA SER A 122 1.04 13.53 4.92
C SER A 122 1.49 13.96 3.53
N LEU A 123 0.59 14.57 2.78
CA LEU A 123 0.91 15.09 1.47
C LEU A 123 1.53 16.49 1.63
N LYS A 124 2.84 16.62 1.44
CA LYS A 124 3.56 17.91 1.46
C LYS A 124 4.10 18.22 0.08
N GLY A 125 3.55 19.25 -0.58
CA GLY A 125 3.99 19.67 -1.92
C GLY A 125 3.82 18.60 -3.01
N GLY A 126 2.76 17.77 -2.93
CA GLY A 126 2.48 16.70 -3.88
C GLY A 126 3.29 15.41 -3.68
N LYS A 127 4.13 15.33 -2.63
CA LYS A 127 4.88 14.13 -2.25
C LYS A 127 4.40 13.58 -0.92
N TRP A 128 4.36 12.26 -0.81
CA TRP A 128 4.10 11.57 0.46
C TRP A 128 5.32 11.70 1.38
N VAL A 129 5.10 12.29 2.55
CA VAL A 129 6.11 12.44 3.60
C VAL A 129 5.62 11.75 4.86
N VAL A 130 6.45 10.87 5.42
CA VAL A 130 6.17 10.18 6.68
C VAL A 130 6.34 11.15 7.85
N LYS A 131 5.27 11.35 8.63
CA LYS A 131 5.28 12.16 9.86
C LYS A 131 5.58 11.32 11.09
N ASN A 132 5.00 10.13 11.17
CA ASN A 132 5.12 9.28 12.35
C ASN A 132 5.19 7.80 11.96
N GLU A 133 5.90 7.03 12.79
CA GLU A 133 6.20 5.63 12.56
C GLU A 133 6.00 4.85 13.88
N VAL A 134 4.89 4.11 13.95
CA VAL A 134 4.51 3.31 15.12
C VAL A 134 4.81 1.84 14.84
N PHE A 135 5.64 1.23 15.69
CA PHE A 135 5.85 -0.22 15.66
C PHE A 135 4.71 -0.94 16.37
N SER A 136 4.29 -2.08 15.84
CA SER A 136 3.28 -2.95 16.44
C SER A 136 3.89 -4.06 17.28
#